data_AF-A0A1I1DKC8-F1
#
_entry.id   AF-A0A1I1DKC8-F1
#
_cell.length_a   1.000
_cell.length_b   1.000
_cell.length_c   1.000
_cell.angle_alpha   90.00
_cell.angle_beta   90.00
_cell.angle_gamma   90.00
#
_symmetry.space_group_name_H-M   'P 1'
#
loop_
_entity.id
_entity.type
_entity.pdbx_description
1 polymer ?
#
loop_
_entity_poly.entity_id
_entity_poly.type
_entity_poly.pdbx_seq_one_letter_code
_entity_poly.pdbx_strand_id
1 'polypeptide(L)'
;MDTIQRGLIPSLTPNGQIVLIGTILRKNSVVGKILTSQEEIWKNWKRKIYQALYTKSGKLKSLWPERFPVDFLEKRKQSLGIGAFNAEYQNLPINDNALFKETHIIEGCNPNDSPMLMFIDPSTDGNKLQDFKACVLISRSIEGRYCIHDAILEQGHDDEFFLRATQLFIKYRDRILNIGVETN
;
A
#
# COMPACT_ATOMS: atom_id res chain seq x y z
N MET A 1 7.69 22.02 -0.96
CA MET A 1 9.07 22.34 -0.50
C MET A 1 9.30 23.84 -0.60
N ASP A 2 8.96 24.46 -1.73
CA ASP A 2 9.07 25.91 -1.96
C ASP A 2 8.50 26.80 -0.86
N THR A 3 7.32 26.50 -0.31
CA THR A 3 6.75 27.29 0.79
C THR A 3 7.67 27.35 2.02
N ILE A 4 8.34 26.25 2.35
CA ILE A 4 9.28 26.22 3.47
C ILE A 4 10.55 26.96 3.07
N GLN A 5 11.09 26.68 1.88
CA GLN A 5 12.37 27.23 1.45
C GLN A 5 12.37 28.73 1.17
N ARG A 6 11.31 29.22 0.53
CA ARG A 6 11.17 30.61 0.07
C ARG A 6 10.28 31.45 0.98
N GLY A 7 9.44 30.82 1.79
CA GLY A 7 8.54 31.51 2.72
C GLY A 7 9.05 31.46 4.16
N LEU A 8 9.15 30.26 4.73
CA LEU A 8 9.44 30.11 6.16
C LEU A 8 10.90 30.42 6.52
N ILE A 9 11.87 29.87 5.78
CA ILE A 9 13.29 30.06 6.10
C ILE A 9 13.69 31.54 6.08
N PRO A 10 13.35 32.35 5.05
CA PRO A 10 13.72 33.76 5.03
C PRO A 10 13.02 34.59 6.11
N SER A 11 11.89 34.10 6.64
CA SER A 11 11.12 34.76 7.69
C SER A 11 11.66 34.48 9.10
N LEU A 12 12.69 33.62 9.24
CA LEU A 12 13.31 33.36 10.52
C LEU A 12 14.14 34.57 10.99
N THR A 13 14.02 34.90 12.26
CA THR A 13 14.97 35.79 12.92
C THR A 13 16.37 35.15 12.94
N PRO A 14 17.45 35.92 13.14
CA PRO A 14 18.76 35.35 13.44
C PRO A 14 18.65 34.31 14.57
N ASN A 15 19.21 33.13 14.35
CA ASN A 15 19.12 31.96 15.26
C ASN A 15 17.71 31.37 15.47
N GLY A 16 16.74 31.73 14.62
CA GLY A 16 15.40 31.11 14.62
C GLY A 16 15.48 29.62 14.26
N GLN A 17 14.57 28.83 14.84
CA GLN A 17 14.51 27.39 14.62
C GLN A 17 13.20 26.98 13.96
N ILE A 18 13.27 26.11 12.96
CA ILE A 18 12.11 25.40 12.41
C ILE A 18 12.08 23.99 12.99
N VAL A 19 10.93 23.60 13.52
CA VAL A 19 10.66 22.22 13.93
C VAL A 19 9.46 21.72 13.14
N LEU A 20 9.69 20.70 12.31
CA LEU A 20 8.64 20.08 11.50
C LEU A 20 8.26 18.73 12.11
N ILE A 21 6.97 18.57 12.44
CA ILE A 21 6.41 17.34 13.01
C ILE A 21 5.25 16.92 12.11
N GLY A 22 5.24 15.65 11.69
CA GLY A 22 4.18 15.11 10.87
C GLY A 22 4.34 13.60 10.65
N THR A 23 3.28 13.00 10.11
CA THR A 23 3.23 11.58 9.76
C THR A 23 3.75 11.36 8.34
N ILE A 24 4.55 10.31 8.14
CA ILE A 24 5.05 9.90 6.82
C ILE A 24 3.99 9.04 6.13
N LEU A 25 2.98 9.67 5.52
CA LEU A 25 1.92 8.95 4.80
C LEU A 25 2.44 8.26 3.52
N ARG A 26 3.36 8.92 2.80
CA ARG A 26 4.05 8.41 1.59
C ARG A 26 5.47 8.97 1.54
N LYS A 27 6.39 8.28 0.86
CA LYS A 27 7.77 8.77 0.64
C LYS A 27 7.81 10.15 -0.04
N ASN A 28 6.85 10.43 -0.93
CA ASN A 28 6.75 11.69 -1.67
C ASN A 28 6.05 12.83 -0.91
N SER A 29 5.56 12.59 0.31
CA SER A 29 5.08 13.66 1.19
C SER A 29 6.18 14.68 1.49
N VAL A 30 5.81 15.89 1.92
CA VAL A 30 6.80 16.94 2.28
C VAL A 30 7.77 16.44 3.34
N VAL A 31 7.27 15.86 4.44
CA VAL A 31 8.08 15.28 5.53
C VAL A 31 8.95 14.14 5.01
N GLY A 32 8.37 13.24 4.20
CA GLY A 32 9.09 12.10 3.61
C GLY A 32 10.26 12.55 2.72
N LYS A 33 10.05 13.55 1.86
CA LYS A 33 11.08 14.14 1.01
C LYS A 33 12.18 14.83 1.82
N ILE A 34 11.84 15.57 2.88
CA ILE A 34 12.85 16.22 3.76
C ILE A 34 13.70 15.15 4.45
N LEU A 35 13.09 14.04 4.89
CA LEU A 35 13.79 12.97 5.61
C LEU A 35 14.82 12.23 4.75
N THR A 36 14.61 12.14 3.43
CA THR A 36 15.51 11.40 2.52
C THR A 36 16.37 12.30 1.64
N SER A 37 16.02 13.58 1.49
CA SER A 37 16.74 14.52 0.61
C SER A 37 18.21 14.67 1.00
N GLN A 38 19.07 14.76 0.00
CA GLN A 38 20.50 15.09 0.14
C GLN A 38 20.80 16.52 -0.31
N GLU A 39 19.78 17.28 -0.68
CA GLU A 39 19.91 18.66 -1.13
C GLU A 39 20.10 19.61 0.05
N GLU A 40 20.81 20.71 -0.18
CA GLU A 40 20.78 21.85 0.74
C GLU A 40 19.39 22.52 0.66
N ILE A 41 18.77 22.91 1.76
CA ILE A 41 19.31 22.91 3.14
C ILE A 41 19.00 21.64 3.94
N TRP A 42 18.20 20.74 3.37
CA TRP A 42 17.57 19.63 4.08
C TRP A 42 18.58 18.65 4.65
N LYS A 43 19.70 18.40 3.93
CA LYS A 43 20.74 17.43 4.32
C LYS A 43 21.31 17.66 5.72
N ASN A 44 21.33 18.91 6.18
CA ASN A 44 21.88 19.31 7.48
C ASN A 44 20.85 19.27 8.62
N TRP A 45 19.59 18.91 8.35
CA TRP A 45 18.56 18.84 9.37
C TRP A 45 18.76 17.63 10.27
N LYS A 46 18.51 17.82 11.58
CA LYS A 46 18.40 16.71 12.53
C LYS A 46 17.09 15.96 12.28
N ARG A 47 17.20 14.74 11.77
CA ARG A 47 16.06 13.89 11.38
C ARG A 47 15.85 12.79 12.43
N LYS A 48 14.59 12.53 12.76
CA LYS A 48 14.24 11.40 13.63
C LYS A 48 12.88 10.85 13.25
N ILE A 49 12.81 9.54 13.11
CA ILE A 49 11.57 8.80 12.89
C ILE A 49 11.14 8.22 14.23
N TYR A 50 9.84 8.34 14.52
CA TYR A 50 9.22 7.84 15.73
C TYR A 50 8.24 6.74 15.38
N GLN A 51 8.43 5.58 16.01
CA GLN A 51 7.61 4.39 15.84
C GLN A 51 6.77 4.19 17.09
N ALA A 52 5.45 4.04 16.96
CA ALA A 52 4.57 3.87 18.11
C ALA A 52 4.88 2.59 18.90
N LEU A 53 5.26 1.51 18.21
CA LEU A 53 5.66 0.23 18.78
C LEU A 53 7.06 -0.15 18.30
N TYR A 54 8.01 -0.40 19.20
CA TYR A 54 9.39 -0.72 18.86
C TYR A 54 10.00 -1.73 19.84
N THR A 55 11.10 -2.39 19.44
CA THR A 55 11.80 -3.35 20.31
C THR A 55 13.01 -2.69 20.98
N LYS A 56 13.11 -2.82 22.31
CA LYS A 56 14.29 -2.40 23.08
C LYS A 56 14.70 -3.51 24.04
N SER A 57 15.93 -3.99 23.90
CA SER A 57 16.48 -5.10 24.72
C SER A 57 15.61 -6.36 24.65
N GLY A 58 15.14 -6.72 23.45
CA GLY A 58 14.32 -7.91 23.21
C GLY A 58 12.86 -7.80 23.65
N LYS A 59 12.43 -6.66 24.22
CA LYS A 59 11.04 -6.44 24.65
C LYS A 59 10.35 -5.38 23.79
N LEU A 60 9.11 -5.66 23.42
CA LEU A 60 8.24 -4.67 22.79
C LEU A 60 7.93 -3.54 23.77
N LYS A 61 8.00 -2.31 23.26
CA LYS A 61 7.72 -1.08 24.00
C LYS A 61 6.88 -0.15 23.16
N SER A 62 5.96 0.55 23.82
CA SER A 62 5.27 1.67 23.24
C SER A 62 6.08 2.95 23.42
N LEU A 63 6.09 3.80 22.39
CA LEU A 63 6.65 5.15 22.47
C LEU A 63 5.82 6.05 23.38
N TRP A 64 4.52 5.81 23.47
CA TRP A 64 3.59 6.57 24.31
C TRP A 64 2.63 5.63 25.05
N PRO A 65 3.12 4.93 26.09
CA PRO A 65 2.34 3.90 26.78
C PRO A 65 1.03 4.40 27.39
N GLU A 66 0.99 5.66 27.85
CA GLU A 66 -0.18 6.25 28.50
C GLU A 66 -1.37 6.40 27.53
N ARG A 67 -1.09 6.61 26.24
CA ARG A 67 -2.12 6.76 25.20
C ARG A 67 -2.30 5.48 24.38
N PHE A 68 -1.20 4.80 24.08
CA PHE A 68 -1.17 3.61 23.24
C PHE A 68 -0.34 2.51 23.91
N PRO A 69 -0.91 1.76 24.87
CA PRO A 69 -0.23 0.61 25.47
C PRO A 69 0.19 -0.43 24.42
N VAL A 70 1.16 -1.29 24.76
CA VAL A 70 1.66 -2.35 23.85
C VAL A 70 0.51 -3.24 23.38
N ASP A 71 -0.32 -3.74 24.30
CA ASP A 71 -1.45 -4.63 23.98
C ASP A 71 -2.45 -3.97 23.03
N PHE A 72 -2.67 -2.65 23.17
CA PHE A 72 -3.52 -1.89 22.25
C PHE A 72 -2.92 -1.86 20.85
N LEU A 73 -1.62 -1.54 20.74
CA LEU A 73 -0.93 -1.48 19.46
C LEU A 73 -0.84 -2.85 18.78
N GLU A 74 -0.67 -3.93 19.53
CA GLU A 74 -0.68 -5.30 18.99
C GLU A 74 -2.07 -5.69 18.46
N LYS A 75 -3.13 -5.44 19.22
CA LYS A 75 -4.52 -5.65 18.74
C LYS A 75 -4.80 -4.82 17.48
N ARG A 76 -4.33 -3.57 17.45
CA ARG A 76 -4.50 -2.69 16.30
C ARG A 76 -3.74 -3.19 15.08
N LYS A 77 -2.53 -3.70 15.26
CA LYS A 77 -1.72 -4.33 14.20
C LYS A 77 -2.41 -5.55 13.60
N GLN A 78 -3.01 -6.40 14.45
CA GLN A 78 -3.78 -7.56 14.00
C GLN A 78 -5.03 -7.15 13.20
N SER A 79 -5.76 -6.14 13.67
CA SER A 79 -6.99 -5.66 13.02
C SER A 79 -6.76 -4.92 11.69
N LEU A 80 -5.71 -4.10 11.60
CA LEU A 80 -5.44 -3.30 10.39
C LEU A 80 -4.60 -4.04 9.33
N GLY A 81 -3.96 -5.14 9.71
CA GLY A 81 -2.89 -5.72 8.94
C GLY A 81 -1.60 -4.89 8.99
N ILE A 82 -0.49 -5.53 8.60
CA ILE A 82 0.84 -4.98 8.83
C ILE A 82 1.13 -3.72 7.99
N GLY A 83 0.58 -3.62 6.79
CA GLY A 83 0.80 -2.47 5.90
C GLY A 83 0.18 -1.18 6.41
N ALA A 84 -1.12 -1.21 6.69
CA ALA A 84 -1.81 -0.06 7.25
C ALA A 84 -1.26 0.30 8.64
N PHE A 85 -0.94 -0.69 9.48
CA PHE A 85 -0.29 -0.43 10.76
C PHE A 85 1.07 0.26 10.60
N ASN A 86 1.89 -0.17 9.64
CA ASN A 86 3.20 0.43 9.39
C ASN A 86 3.10 1.88 8.88
N ALA A 87 2.13 2.16 7.99
CA ALA A 87 1.90 3.51 7.50
C ALA A 87 1.41 4.46 8.62
N GLU A 88 0.39 4.04 9.37
CA GLU A 88 -0.30 4.90 10.35
C GLU A 88 0.45 5.03 11.69
N TYR A 89 1.09 3.96 12.17
CA TYR A 89 1.67 3.91 13.51
C TYR A 89 3.20 3.82 13.54
N GLN A 90 3.84 3.39 12.45
CA GLN A 90 5.29 3.18 12.42
C GLN A 90 6.05 4.22 11.59
N ASN A 91 5.36 5.09 10.85
CA ASN A 91 6.00 5.98 9.87
C ASN A 91 6.86 5.19 8.85
N LEU A 92 6.42 3.99 8.50
CA LEU A 92 7.05 3.09 7.54
C LEU A 92 6.04 2.70 6.46
N PRO A 93 5.65 3.61 5.55
CA PRO A 93 4.84 3.22 4.40
C PRO A 93 5.60 2.14 3.59
N ILE A 94 5.03 0.92 3.49
CA ILE A 94 5.56 -0.24 2.74
C ILE A 94 5.74 0.12 1.24
N ASN A 95 6.74 -0.35 0.45
CA ASN A 95 8.07 -0.97 0.69
C ASN A 95 8.85 -1.02 -0.66
N ASP A 96 10.18 -0.78 -0.66
CA ASP A 96 11.03 -0.86 -1.88
C ASP A 96 11.22 -2.30 -2.40
N ASN A 97 10.95 -3.30 -1.55
CA ASN A 97 11.06 -4.73 -1.87
C ASN A 97 9.74 -5.36 -2.34
N ALA A 98 8.69 -4.57 -2.55
CA ALA A 98 7.46 -5.09 -3.15
C ALA A 98 7.76 -5.57 -4.58
N LEU A 99 7.22 -6.74 -4.95
CA LEU A 99 7.34 -7.29 -6.31
C LEU A 99 6.86 -6.27 -7.36
N PHE A 100 5.80 -5.54 -7.01
CA PHE A 100 5.29 -4.40 -7.77
C PHE A 100 5.58 -3.10 -7.02
N LYS A 101 6.28 -2.18 -7.69
CA LYS A 101 6.50 -0.81 -7.20
C LYS A 101 5.36 0.08 -7.68
N GLU A 102 5.08 1.17 -6.96
CA GLU A 102 4.08 2.16 -7.38
C GLU A 102 4.41 2.71 -8.79
N THR A 103 5.69 2.86 -9.14
CA THR A 103 6.13 3.26 -10.50
C THR A 103 5.84 2.24 -11.60
N HIS A 104 5.51 0.99 -11.25
CA HIS A 104 5.10 -0.03 -12.23
C HIS A 104 3.59 0.04 -12.52
N ILE A 105 2.82 0.77 -11.72
CA ILE A 105 1.36 0.86 -11.84
C ILE A 105 1.01 2.12 -12.63
N ILE A 106 0.29 1.95 -13.73
CA ILE A 106 -0.17 3.04 -14.60
C ILE A 106 -1.69 2.97 -14.65
N GLU A 107 -2.36 3.97 -14.09
CA GLU A 107 -3.82 4.09 -14.15
C GLU A 107 -4.26 4.64 -15.51
N GLY A 108 -5.43 4.22 -16.01
CA GLY A 108 -6.04 4.79 -17.21
C GLY A 108 -5.51 4.27 -18.55
N CYS A 109 -4.69 3.21 -18.56
CA CYS A 109 -4.34 2.53 -19.81
C CYS A 109 -5.49 1.60 -20.21
N ASN A 110 -6.34 2.10 -21.11
CA ASN A 110 -7.44 1.34 -21.69
C ASN A 110 -6.86 0.29 -22.66
N PRO A 111 -7.12 -1.01 -22.51
CA PRO A 111 -6.40 -1.98 -23.29
C PRO A 111 -7.07 -2.12 -24.66
N ASN A 112 -6.25 -2.26 -25.69
CA ASN A 112 -6.64 -2.72 -27.03
C ASN A 112 -7.66 -3.88 -26.95
N ASP A 113 -8.35 -4.17 -28.06
CA ASP A 113 -9.19 -5.35 -28.27
C ASP A 113 -8.42 -6.69 -28.20
N SER A 114 -7.27 -6.71 -27.53
CA SER A 114 -6.48 -7.88 -27.24
C SER A 114 -7.33 -8.94 -26.52
N PRO A 115 -7.11 -10.21 -26.85
CA PRO A 115 -7.70 -11.32 -26.11
C PRO A 115 -7.26 -11.30 -24.65
N MET A 116 -8.13 -11.83 -23.79
CA MET A 116 -8.00 -11.82 -22.34
C MET A 116 -7.84 -13.24 -21.78
N LEU A 117 -7.22 -13.29 -20.61
CA LEU A 117 -7.17 -14.47 -19.75
C LEU A 117 -7.87 -14.14 -18.44
N MET A 118 -8.66 -15.09 -17.95
CA MET A 118 -9.30 -15.01 -16.65
C MET A 118 -8.55 -15.92 -15.68
N PHE A 119 -8.17 -15.41 -14.52
CA PHE A 119 -7.55 -16.19 -13.45
C PHE A 119 -8.41 -16.13 -12.20
N ILE A 120 -8.65 -17.29 -11.60
CA ILE A 120 -9.48 -17.46 -10.41
C ILE A 120 -8.62 -18.11 -9.33
N ASP A 121 -8.50 -17.44 -8.19
CA ASP A 121 -7.93 -17.96 -6.95
C ASP A 121 -9.07 -18.09 -5.93
N PRO A 122 -9.70 -19.28 -5.86
CA PRO A 122 -10.65 -19.59 -4.81
C PRO A 122 -9.85 -20.02 -3.57
N SER A 123 -9.49 -19.07 -2.71
CA SER A 123 -9.00 -19.42 -1.37
C SER A 123 -10.01 -20.34 -0.68
N THR A 124 -9.56 -21.41 -0.02
CA THR A 124 -10.42 -22.43 0.61
C THR A 124 -10.01 -22.76 2.05
N ASP A 125 -9.40 -21.82 2.75
CA ASP A 125 -8.76 -22.11 4.05
C ASP A 125 -9.68 -22.01 5.27
N GLY A 126 -10.99 -21.79 5.10
CA GLY A 126 -12.01 -21.93 6.16
C GLY A 126 -11.92 -20.91 7.32
N ASN A 127 -10.81 -20.19 7.45
CA ASN A 127 -10.62 -19.07 8.36
C ASN A 127 -11.19 -17.80 7.73
N LYS A 128 -12.49 -17.55 7.99
CA LYS A 128 -13.30 -16.46 7.42
C LYS A 128 -12.66 -15.06 7.44
N LEU A 129 -11.72 -14.78 8.35
CA LEU A 129 -11.06 -13.47 8.48
C LEU A 129 -9.95 -13.21 7.44
N GLN A 130 -9.42 -14.25 6.77
CA GLN A 130 -8.36 -14.11 5.76
C GLN A 130 -8.66 -14.83 4.44
N ASP A 131 -9.85 -15.41 4.29
CA ASP A 131 -10.31 -16.12 3.10
C ASP A 131 -10.83 -15.11 2.06
N PHE A 132 -9.89 -14.47 1.36
CA PHE A 132 -10.19 -13.64 0.20
C PHE A 132 -10.10 -14.48 -1.06
N LYS A 133 -11.13 -14.38 -1.88
CA LYS A 133 -11.20 -15.00 -3.20
C LYS A 133 -10.99 -13.93 -4.25
N ALA A 134 -10.19 -14.25 -5.25
CA ALA A 134 -9.83 -13.31 -6.29
C ALA A 134 -10.16 -13.85 -7.68
N CYS A 135 -10.72 -13.00 -8.51
CA CYS A 135 -10.87 -13.27 -9.94
C CYS A 135 -10.39 -12.04 -10.71
N VAL A 136 -9.49 -12.22 -11.67
CA VAL A 136 -8.90 -11.12 -12.44
C VAL A 136 -8.97 -11.40 -13.94
N LEU A 137 -9.34 -10.37 -14.71
CA LEU A 137 -9.25 -10.37 -16.17
C LEU A 137 -8.02 -9.58 -16.60
N ILE A 138 -7.10 -10.26 -17.28
CA ILE A 138 -5.84 -9.68 -17.74
C ILE A 138 -5.66 -9.84 -19.25
N SER A 139 -5.04 -8.85 -19.88
CA SER A 139 -4.44 -9.00 -21.21
C SER A 139 -2.98 -8.59 -21.18
N ARG A 140 -2.22 -8.95 -22.21
CA ARG A 140 -0.86 -8.47 -22.42
C ARG A 140 -0.84 -7.51 -23.60
N SER A 141 -0.32 -6.30 -23.39
CA SER A 141 -0.15 -5.31 -24.46
C SER A 141 1.00 -5.72 -25.40
N ILE A 142 1.06 -5.07 -26.57
CA ILE A 142 2.15 -5.24 -27.56
C ILE A 142 3.50 -4.89 -26.92
N GLU A 143 3.52 -3.90 -26.04
CA GLU A 143 4.71 -3.46 -25.29
C GLU A 143 5.07 -4.40 -24.13
N GLY A 144 4.33 -5.50 -23.96
CA GLY A 144 4.59 -6.51 -22.94
C GLY A 144 4.07 -6.15 -21.55
N ARG A 145 3.24 -5.11 -21.40
CA ARG A 145 2.61 -4.77 -20.10
C ARG A 145 1.39 -5.65 -19.86
N TYR A 146 1.14 -5.99 -18.60
CA TYR A 146 -0.12 -6.61 -18.18
C TYR A 146 -1.16 -5.53 -17.92
N CYS A 147 -2.32 -5.67 -18.53
CA CYS A 147 -3.45 -4.76 -18.36
C CYS A 147 -4.57 -5.49 -17.62
N ILE A 148 -5.02 -4.91 -16.51
CA ILE A 148 -6.15 -5.41 -15.73
C ILE A 148 -7.41 -4.73 -16.25
N HIS A 149 -8.38 -5.51 -16.73
CA HIS A 149 -9.63 -5.00 -17.29
C HIS A 149 -10.74 -4.92 -16.25
N ASP A 150 -10.80 -5.93 -15.39
CA ASP A 150 -11.79 -6.05 -14.34
C ASP A 150 -11.26 -7.03 -13.28
N ALA A 151 -11.70 -6.87 -12.04
CA ALA A 151 -11.27 -7.71 -10.94
C ALA A 151 -12.34 -7.79 -9.86
N ILE A 152 -12.48 -8.99 -9.29
CA ILE A 152 -13.32 -9.27 -8.13
C ILE A 152 -12.38 -9.67 -7.00
N LEU A 153 -12.54 -9.03 -5.85
CA LEU A 153 -11.87 -9.39 -4.60
C LEU A 153 -12.91 -9.39 -3.50
N GLU A 154 -13.24 -10.57 -2.98
CA GLU A 154 -14.32 -10.75 -2.04
C GLU A 154 -13.94 -11.66 -0.88
N GLN A 155 -14.54 -11.39 0.26
CA GLN A 155 -14.43 -12.19 1.47
C GLN A 155 -15.79 -12.81 1.73
N GLY A 156 -15.93 -14.13 1.71
CA GLY A 156 -17.23 -14.76 1.96
C GLY A 156 -17.48 -16.09 1.27
N HIS A 157 -18.75 -16.33 0.95
CA HIS A 157 -19.29 -17.60 0.48
C HIS A 157 -18.94 -17.90 -0.98
N ASP A 158 -18.42 -19.10 -1.23
CA ASP A 158 -17.98 -19.59 -2.54
C ASP A 158 -19.02 -19.38 -3.64
N ASP A 159 -20.30 -19.63 -3.35
CA ASP A 159 -21.40 -19.53 -4.33
C ASP A 159 -21.55 -18.11 -4.90
N GLU A 160 -21.45 -17.09 -4.05
CA GLU A 160 -21.59 -15.69 -4.47
C GLU A 160 -20.38 -15.27 -5.31
N PHE A 161 -19.18 -15.68 -4.90
CA PHE A 161 -17.96 -15.43 -5.65
C PHE A 161 -18.01 -16.07 -7.05
N PHE A 162 -18.39 -17.35 -7.15
CA PHE A 162 -18.49 -18.03 -8.44
C PHE A 162 -19.64 -17.49 -9.31
N LEU A 163 -20.73 -17.03 -8.71
CA LEU A 163 -21.80 -16.34 -9.45
C LEU A 163 -21.26 -15.07 -10.11
N ARG A 164 -20.53 -14.23 -9.36
CA ARG A 164 -19.95 -12.99 -9.89
C ARG A 164 -18.84 -13.25 -10.91
N ALA A 165 -17.98 -14.24 -10.67
CA ALA A 165 -16.98 -14.68 -11.64
C ALA A 165 -17.65 -15.15 -12.95
N THR A 166 -18.76 -15.87 -12.86
CA THR A 166 -19.55 -16.29 -14.04
C THR A 166 -20.18 -15.10 -14.77
N GLN A 167 -20.73 -14.13 -14.05
CA GLN A 167 -21.24 -12.89 -14.64
C GLN A 167 -20.13 -12.12 -15.37
N LEU A 168 -18.93 -12.08 -14.79
CA LEU A 168 -17.77 -11.47 -15.39
C LEU A 168 -17.34 -12.20 -16.67
N PHE A 169 -17.31 -13.54 -16.64
CA PHE A 169 -17.08 -14.35 -17.83
C PHE A 169 -18.11 -14.05 -18.93
N ILE A 170 -19.40 -14.03 -18.61
CA ILE A 170 -20.47 -13.75 -19.58
C ILE A 170 -20.30 -12.36 -20.20
N LYS A 171 -19.94 -11.34 -19.40
CA LYS A 171 -19.72 -9.96 -19.86
C LYS A 171 -18.60 -9.86 -20.90
N TYR A 172 -17.57 -10.71 -20.80
CA TYR A 172 -16.36 -10.65 -21.62
C TYR A 172 -16.11 -11.89 -22.48
N ARG A 173 -17.11 -12.78 -22.61
CA ARG A 173 -17.00 -14.13 -23.21
C ARG A 173 -16.32 -14.17 -24.57
N ASP A 174 -16.58 -13.18 -25.43
CA ASP A 174 -16.10 -13.19 -26.81
C ASP A 174 -14.61 -12.81 -26.91
N ARG A 175 -14.02 -12.36 -25.79
CA ARG A 175 -12.61 -11.94 -25.70
C ARG A 175 -11.79 -12.83 -24.78
N ILE A 176 -12.39 -13.66 -23.94
CA ILE A 176 -11.68 -14.56 -23.02
C ILE A 176 -11.23 -15.80 -23.80
N LEU A 177 -9.92 -16.04 -23.86
CA LEU A 177 -9.37 -17.22 -24.52
C LEU A 177 -9.34 -18.44 -23.61
N ASN A 178 -8.95 -18.24 -22.36
CA ASN A 178 -8.75 -19.31 -21.39
C ASN A 178 -9.06 -18.81 -19.98
N ILE A 179 -9.42 -19.77 -19.13
CA ILE A 179 -9.65 -19.58 -17.71
C ILE A 179 -8.64 -20.47 -16.96
N GLY A 180 -7.82 -19.85 -16.13
CA GLY A 180 -6.97 -20.55 -15.16
C GLY A 180 -7.66 -20.54 -13.80
N VAL A 181 -7.72 -21.70 -13.16
CA VAL A 181 -8.20 -21.82 -11.77
C VAL A 181 -7.07 -22.40 -10.95
N GLU A 182 -6.69 -21.71 -9.88
CA GLU A 182 -5.68 -22.21 -8.95
C GLU A 182 -6.21 -23.44 -8.22
N THR A 183 -5.41 -24.50 -8.21
CA THR A 183 -5.65 -25.70 -7.41
C THR A 183 -4.73 -25.62 -6.19
N ASN A 184 -5.30 -25.22 -5.06
CA ASN A 184 -4.66 -25.21 -3.75
C ASN A 184 -4.46 -26.63 -3.21
#